data_AF-A0A940NGN7-F1
#
_entry.id   AF-A0A940NGN7-F1
#
_cell.length_a   1.000
_cell.length_b   1.000
_cell.length_c   1.000
_cell.angle_alpha   90.00
_cell.angle_beta   90.00
_cell.angle_gamma   90.00
#
_symmetry.space_group_name_H-M   'P 1'
#
loop_
_entity.id
_entity.type
_entity.pdbx_description
1 polymer ?
#
loop_
_entity_poly.entity_id
_entity_poly.type
_entity_poly.pdbx_seq_one_letter_code
_entity_poly.pdbx_strand_id
1 'polypeptide(L)'
;MNDYNERSIWLRLRAMLSLNDPRWGRGEGNGDRQRLNDSKRPPNGKDSEGPPDLDEMWREFNQRLSRVFGRKGGGGDRRPDNGRGARIGVGIIIGVLIAIYLGSGVFVVQDGQAAVVLRFGQVQGTAGQGVHWRLPYPFESHEVVNVGQVRSVEIGRNNVVRLANVKDASMLTHDTDIVAVRFAVQYQIRKPADYLFRSAEPDQSVTQAAQAAVRQIVGARSTNDILNQDREVVRAQLAQAIQHSLDEFHTGLAVTGVTIQSVQVPDQVQAAYDDAAKARQDRERAKRDAQAYANELLPRAQAEAARMIDDAKTYSDRVVAQAQGEAERFKEVYAQYSKAPAVIRERMYLETMQQIYSNTTKVFVDSKSGSNVLYLPLDKLVEQTRQRAAEAAAASSASAAQTAQGAPAAQNAQNSQSAAQGGSTPTIVAPPAAPVSAASQAAAASDAFRSRDSFRSRGREDDLQ
;
A
#
# COMPACT_ATOMS: atom_id res chain seq x y z
N MET A 1 -37.26 20.04 -27.47
CA MET A 1 -37.81 19.55 -26.19
C MET A 1 -37.11 20.31 -25.07
N ASN A 2 -37.80 21.30 -24.47
CA ASN A 2 -37.63 21.87 -23.12
C ASN A 2 -37.86 23.40 -23.08
N ASP A 3 -39.12 23.81 -23.12
CA ASP A 3 -39.59 25.19 -22.88
C ASP A 3 -40.28 25.37 -21.51
N TYR A 4 -40.00 24.52 -20.53
CA TYR A 4 -40.82 24.45 -19.30
C TYR A 4 -40.28 25.19 -18.07
N ASN A 5 -39.14 25.89 -18.13
CA ASN A 5 -38.53 26.41 -16.91
C ASN A 5 -38.55 27.94 -16.71
N GLU A 6 -39.04 28.73 -17.67
CA GLU A 6 -39.03 30.20 -17.53
C GLU A 6 -40.34 30.80 -16.97
N ARG A 7 -41.43 30.02 -16.89
CA ARG A 7 -42.75 30.53 -16.46
C ARG A 7 -43.00 30.47 -14.95
N SER A 8 -42.14 29.82 -14.16
CA SER A 8 -42.37 29.62 -12.71
C SER A 8 -41.84 30.76 -11.82
N ILE A 9 -40.92 31.57 -12.33
CA ILE A 9 -40.26 32.64 -11.56
C ILE A 9 -41.07 33.95 -11.61
N TRP A 10 -41.67 34.25 -12.77
CA TRP A 10 -42.49 35.47 -12.96
C TRP A 10 -43.84 35.45 -12.21
N LEU A 11 -44.38 34.28 -11.88
CA LEU A 11 -45.61 34.15 -11.09
C LEU A 11 -45.38 34.33 -9.59
N ARG A 12 -44.14 34.16 -9.09
CA ARG A 12 -43.80 34.33 -7.67
C ARG A 12 -43.54 35.78 -7.26
N LEU A 13 -43.13 36.63 -8.20
CA LEU A 13 -42.93 38.07 -7.95
C LEU A 13 -44.22 38.90 -7.88
N ARG A 14 -45.32 38.42 -8.49
CA ARG A 14 -46.63 39.10 -8.44
C ARG A 14 -47.42 38.83 -7.16
N ALA A 15 -47.00 37.85 -6.35
CA ALA A 15 -47.69 37.46 -5.12
C ALA A 15 -47.21 38.21 -3.85
N MET A 16 -46.17 39.05 -3.93
CA MET A 16 -45.65 39.80 -2.77
C MET A 16 -46.16 41.25 -2.65
N LEU A 17 -47.06 41.69 -3.54
CA LEU A 17 -47.59 43.07 -3.55
C LEU A 17 -49.13 43.15 -3.71
N SER A 18 -49.87 42.11 -3.30
CA SER A 18 -51.34 42.21 -3.20
C SER A 18 -51.74 42.75 -1.83
N LEU A 19 -52.10 44.03 -1.80
CA LEU A 19 -52.67 44.75 -0.67
C LEU A 19 -54.15 44.34 -0.49
N ASN A 20 -54.43 43.09 -0.08
CA ASN A 20 -55.74 42.65 0.40
C ASN A 20 -55.64 41.24 1.04
N ASP A 21 -55.32 41.14 2.33
CA ASP A 21 -55.38 39.89 3.09
C ASP A 21 -56.53 39.96 4.12
N PRO A 22 -57.63 39.21 3.94
CA PRO A 22 -58.74 39.20 4.87
C PRO A 22 -58.56 38.07 5.89
N ARG A 23 -57.47 38.09 6.66
CA ARG A 23 -57.27 37.13 7.76
C ARG A 23 -56.62 37.78 8.96
N TRP A 24 -57.32 38.74 9.56
CA TRP A 24 -57.18 39.09 10.98
C TRP A 24 -58.51 39.61 11.51
N GLY A 25 -59.13 38.85 12.43
CA GLY A 25 -60.25 39.31 13.25
C GLY A 25 -61.45 38.36 13.31
N ARG A 26 -61.71 37.85 14.53
CA ARG A 26 -62.78 36.94 15.00
C ARG A 26 -62.49 35.45 14.82
N GLY A 27 -62.56 34.57 15.82
CA GLY A 27 -63.10 34.67 17.18
C GLY A 27 -64.15 33.59 17.36
N GLU A 28 -63.81 32.50 18.06
CA GLU A 28 -64.71 31.56 18.79
C GLU A 28 -63.92 30.33 19.25
N GLY A 29 -64.23 29.78 20.44
CA GLY A 29 -63.92 28.38 20.76
C GLY A 29 -63.13 28.08 22.05
N ASN A 30 -63.78 28.34 23.19
CA ASN A 30 -63.77 27.65 24.48
C ASN A 30 -62.67 26.60 24.82
N GLY A 31 -62.14 26.67 26.05
CA GLY A 31 -61.29 25.62 26.64
C GLY A 31 -60.77 25.97 28.03
N ASP A 32 -61.54 25.62 29.04
CA ASP A 32 -61.27 25.74 30.48
C ASP A 32 -59.91 25.20 30.92
N ARG A 33 -59.23 25.95 31.81
CA ARG A 33 -58.44 25.39 32.92
C ARG A 33 -58.11 26.45 33.97
N GLN A 34 -58.87 26.38 35.06
CA GLN A 34 -58.65 27.06 36.33
C GLN A 34 -57.29 26.64 36.95
N ARG A 35 -56.50 27.60 37.43
CA ARG A 35 -55.71 27.44 38.67
C ARG A 35 -55.67 28.74 39.48
N LEU A 36 -55.84 28.53 40.78
CA LEU A 36 -55.97 29.46 41.90
C LEU A 36 -54.62 29.97 42.43
N ASN A 37 -54.71 31.07 43.20
CA ASN A 37 -53.71 31.73 44.07
C ASN A 37 -52.59 32.50 43.35
N ASP A 38 -52.24 33.73 43.70
CA ASP A 38 -52.17 34.31 45.05
C ASP A 38 -52.31 35.85 45.09
N SER A 39 -52.41 36.37 46.31
CA SER A 39 -52.94 37.68 46.72
C SER A 39 -51.96 38.87 46.66
N LYS A 40 -52.57 40.09 46.73
CA LYS A 40 -52.13 41.31 47.47
C LYS A 40 -51.43 42.47 46.71
N ARG A 41 -52.11 43.63 46.76
CA ARG A 41 -51.71 45.05 46.52
C ARG A 41 -50.64 45.53 47.56
N PRO A 42 -49.99 46.73 47.49
CA PRO A 42 -50.43 48.01 46.90
C PRO A 42 -49.27 48.84 46.21
N PRO A 43 -49.22 50.21 46.12
CA PRO A 43 -48.91 50.91 44.86
C PRO A 43 -47.65 51.83 44.89
N ASN A 44 -47.33 52.42 43.73
CA ASN A 44 -46.48 53.60 43.50
C ASN A 44 -44.99 53.56 43.91
N GLY A 45 -44.10 53.82 42.94
CA GLY A 45 -42.69 54.10 43.20
C GLY A 45 -41.97 54.47 41.90
N LYS A 46 -41.40 55.67 41.91
CA LYS A 46 -40.77 56.41 40.81
C LYS A 46 -39.32 55.96 40.56
N ASP A 47 -38.85 56.32 39.37
CA ASP A 47 -37.47 56.67 39.02
C ASP A 47 -36.42 55.55 38.79
N SER A 48 -36.03 55.47 37.50
CA SER A 48 -34.64 55.56 37.00
C SER A 48 -33.82 54.30 36.68
N GLU A 49 -33.12 54.49 35.54
CA GLU A 49 -31.86 53.88 35.10
C GLU A 49 -31.90 52.60 34.26
N GLY A 50 -32.14 52.80 32.97
CA GLY A 50 -31.58 52.00 31.88
C GLY A 50 -30.29 52.65 31.30
N PRO A 51 -29.36 51.84 30.75
CA PRO A 51 -27.99 52.23 30.36
C PRO A 51 -27.92 53.17 29.13
N PRO A 52 -26.79 53.86 28.91
CA PRO A 52 -26.72 55.15 28.20
C PRO A 52 -27.22 55.05 26.77
N ASP A 53 -28.23 55.87 26.46
CA ASP A 53 -28.89 55.91 25.17
C ASP A 53 -27.90 56.28 24.06
N LEU A 54 -27.83 55.43 23.04
CA LEU A 54 -27.16 55.69 21.77
C LEU A 54 -27.63 57.01 21.14
N ASP A 55 -28.83 57.47 21.49
CA ASP A 55 -29.39 58.76 21.09
C ASP A 55 -28.62 59.95 21.68
N GLU A 56 -28.05 59.84 22.89
CA GLU A 56 -27.22 60.92 23.43
C GLU A 56 -25.89 61.02 22.69
N MET A 57 -25.25 59.88 22.40
CA MET A 57 -24.04 59.85 21.58
C MET A 57 -24.31 60.33 20.14
N TRP A 58 -25.51 60.07 19.62
CA TRP A 58 -25.88 60.49 18.28
C TRP A 58 -26.18 61.99 18.19
N ARG A 59 -26.84 62.52 19.23
CA ARG A 59 -27.08 63.94 19.41
C ARG A 59 -25.78 64.71 19.66
N GLU A 60 -24.83 64.13 20.39
CA GLU A 60 -23.52 64.72 20.65
C GLU A 60 -22.61 64.71 19.41
N PHE A 61 -22.64 63.64 18.60
CA PHE A 61 -21.95 63.60 17.31
C PHE A 61 -22.52 64.62 16.32
N ASN A 62 -23.85 64.71 16.22
CA ASN A 62 -24.52 65.70 15.37
C ASN A 62 -24.23 67.15 15.83
N GLN A 63 -24.11 67.37 17.14
CA GLN A 63 -23.71 68.66 17.70
C GLN A 63 -22.21 68.99 17.49
N ARG A 64 -21.33 67.99 17.51
CA ARG A 64 -19.89 68.18 17.21
C ARG A 64 -19.65 68.39 15.71
N LEU A 65 -20.36 67.65 14.86
CA LEU A 65 -20.33 67.81 13.40
C LEU A 65 -20.87 69.19 12.98
N SER A 66 -21.99 69.63 13.56
CA SER A 66 -22.54 70.97 13.31
C SER A 66 -21.69 72.10 13.88
N ARG A 67 -20.88 71.90 14.94
CA ARG A 67 -19.90 72.92 15.39
C ARG A 67 -18.70 73.07 14.47
N VAL A 68 -18.25 71.98 13.84
CA VAL A 68 -17.14 72.01 12.87
C VAL A 68 -17.60 72.52 11.50
N PHE A 69 -18.83 72.18 11.08
CA PHE A 69 -19.39 72.62 9.79
C PHE A 69 -20.20 73.93 9.85
N GLY A 70 -20.58 74.40 11.04
CA GLY A 70 -21.55 75.47 11.24
C GLY A 70 -20.96 76.82 11.68
N ARG A 71 -19.67 77.09 11.45
CA ARG A 71 -19.13 78.44 11.71
C ARG A 71 -19.40 79.39 10.54
N LYS A 72 -20.62 79.91 10.45
CA LYS A 72 -20.86 81.32 10.06
C LYS A 72 -22.16 81.82 10.70
N GLY A 73 -22.00 82.82 11.56
CA GLY A 73 -22.99 83.32 12.51
C GLY A 73 -24.15 84.12 11.91
N GLY A 74 -25.10 84.42 12.80
CA GLY A 74 -26.41 84.95 12.50
C GLY A 74 -26.55 86.48 12.50
N GLY A 75 -27.82 86.88 12.38
CA GLY A 75 -28.32 88.23 12.70
C GLY A 75 -28.43 89.18 11.51
N GLY A 76 -29.67 89.54 11.16
CA GLY A 76 -30.00 90.85 10.59
C GLY A 76 -30.01 91.01 9.07
N ASP A 77 -31.13 91.56 8.59
CA ASP A 77 -31.37 92.22 7.31
C ASP A 77 -31.43 91.41 6.00
N ARG A 78 -32.61 91.57 5.35
CA ARG A 78 -32.89 91.18 3.97
C ARG A 78 -32.03 92.00 3.02
N ARG A 79 -30.93 91.41 2.54
CA ARG A 79 -30.29 91.79 1.27
C ARG A 79 -30.17 90.55 0.39
N PRO A 80 -30.41 90.65 -0.93
CA PRO A 80 -30.27 89.52 -1.84
C PRO A 80 -28.77 89.28 -2.08
N ASP A 81 -28.12 88.61 -1.12
CA ASP A 81 -26.71 88.25 -1.23
C ASP A 81 -26.56 86.96 -2.06
N ASN A 82 -26.58 87.17 -3.37
CA ASN A 82 -25.76 86.51 -4.38
C ASN A 82 -25.32 85.05 -4.14
N GLY A 83 -26.25 84.12 -3.84
CA GLY A 83 -26.17 82.68 -4.14
C GLY A 83 -24.94 81.88 -3.68
N ARG A 84 -23.98 82.46 -2.95
CA ARG A 84 -22.70 81.83 -2.60
C ARG A 84 -22.85 80.77 -1.51
N GLY A 85 -23.77 80.96 -0.56
CA GLY A 85 -24.08 79.97 0.48
C GLY A 85 -24.74 78.70 -0.07
N ALA A 86 -25.66 78.85 -1.04
CA ALA A 86 -26.30 77.72 -1.73
C ALA A 86 -25.31 76.95 -2.64
N ARG A 87 -24.38 77.65 -3.30
CA ARG A 87 -23.32 77.03 -4.10
C ARG A 87 -22.35 76.18 -3.27
N ILE A 88 -22.06 76.60 -2.03
CA ILE A 88 -21.21 75.84 -1.10
C ILE A 88 -21.95 74.57 -0.61
N GLY A 89 -23.23 74.69 -0.23
CA GLY A 89 -24.05 73.54 0.17
C GLY A 89 -24.25 72.49 -0.93
N VAL A 90 -24.53 72.93 -2.15
CA VAL A 90 -24.64 72.04 -3.33
C VAL A 90 -23.29 71.39 -3.66
N GLY A 91 -22.18 72.13 -3.53
CA GLY A 91 -20.84 71.56 -3.71
C GLY A 91 -20.49 70.46 -2.72
N ILE A 92 -20.91 70.60 -1.45
CA ILE A 92 -20.73 69.56 -0.43
C ILE A 92 -21.55 68.31 -0.77
N ILE A 93 -22.81 68.47 -1.16
CA ILE A 93 -23.70 67.35 -1.51
C ILE A 93 -23.14 66.59 -2.72
N ILE A 94 -22.70 67.30 -3.76
CA ILE A 94 -22.06 66.69 -4.94
C ILE A 94 -20.76 65.99 -4.54
N GLY A 95 -19.96 66.60 -3.67
CA GLY A 95 -18.74 65.99 -3.14
C GLY A 95 -19.01 64.67 -2.40
N VAL A 96 -20.05 64.64 -1.56
CA VAL A 96 -20.46 63.42 -0.83
C VAL A 96 -20.99 62.35 -1.78
N LEU A 97 -21.79 62.71 -2.79
CA LEU A 97 -22.26 61.77 -3.81
C LEU A 97 -21.11 61.17 -4.62
N ILE A 98 -20.12 61.97 -4.99
CA ILE A 98 -18.91 61.50 -5.69
C ILE A 98 -18.09 60.59 -4.77
N ALA A 99 -17.96 60.91 -3.48
CA ALA A 99 -17.27 60.07 -2.52
C ALA A 99 -17.96 58.71 -2.31
N ILE A 100 -19.29 58.69 -2.22
CA ILE A 100 -20.08 57.45 -2.14
C ILE A 100 -19.95 56.65 -3.44
N TYR A 101 -19.98 57.32 -4.60
CA TYR A 101 -19.78 56.69 -5.90
C TYR A 101 -18.40 56.03 -5.98
N LEU A 102 -17.32 56.74 -5.68
CA LEU A 102 -15.95 56.19 -5.64
C LEU A 102 -15.79 55.07 -4.60
N GLY A 103 -16.44 55.20 -3.45
CA GLY A 103 -16.46 54.17 -2.40
C GLY A 103 -17.15 52.87 -2.81
N SER A 104 -18.13 52.94 -3.72
CA SER A 104 -18.81 51.75 -4.26
C SER A 104 -17.91 50.84 -5.11
N GLY A 105 -16.71 51.31 -5.45
CA GLY A 105 -15.68 50.56 -6.16
C GLY A 105 -14.87 49.60 -5.28
N VAL A 106 -14.99 49.67 -3.95
CA VAL A 106 -14.28 48.77 -3.03
C VAL A 106 -14.97 47.40 -3.02
N PHE A 107 -14.21 46.33 -3.23
CA PHE A 107 -14.69 44.95 -3.12
C PHE A 107 -13.67 44.06 -2.40
N VAL A 108 -14.14 42.94 -1.88
CA VAL A 108 -13.34 42.00 -1.09
C VAL A 108 -13.32 40.66 -1.79
N VAL A 109 -12.13 40.12 -2.00
CA VAL A 109 -11.91 38.77 -2.54
C VAL A 109 -11.52 37.86 -1.39
N GLN A 110 -12.30 36.79 -1.21
CA GLN A 110 -12.09 35.81 -0.15
C GLN A 110 -10.88 34.91 -0.46
N ASP A 111 -10.36 34.22 0.56
CA ASP A 111 -9.32 33.23 0.37
C ASP A 111 -9.79 32.08 -0.54
N GLY A 112 -8.91 31.57 -1.39
CA GLY A 112 -9.25 30.59 -2.44
C GLY A 112 -10.08 31.14 -3.61
N GLN A 113 -10.41 32.43 -3.64
CA GLN A 113 -11.05 33.10 -4.77
C GLN A 113 -10.10 34.06 -5.47
N ALA A 114 -10.32 34.27 -6.77
CA ALA A 114 -9.66 35.30 -7.55
C ALA A 114 -10.70 36.08 -8.34
N ALA A 115 -10.53 37.40 -8.41
CA ALA A 115 -11.38 38.26 -9.19
C ALA A 115 -10.66 38.69 -10.47
N VAL A 116 -11.34 38.62 -11.62
CA VAL A 116 -10.85 39.21 -12.86
C VAL A 116 -11.54 40.55 -13.05
N VAL A 117 -10.74 41.62 -13.14
CA VAL A 117 -11.25 42.97 -13.35
C VAL A 117 -11.27 43.26 -14.85
N LEU A 118 -12.45 43.66 -15.32
CA LEU A 118 -12.74 44.01 -16.70
C LEU A 118 -12.91 45.52 -16.78
N ARG A 119 -12.26 46.15 -17.75
CA ARG A 119 -12.48 47.56 -18.07
C ARG A 119 -13.10 47.66 -19.45
N PHE A 120 -14.35 48.14 -19.53
CA PHE A 120 -15.14 48.14 -20.76
C PHE A 120 -15.16 46.78 -21.50
N GLY A 121 -15.13 45.67 -20.77
CA GLY A 121 -15.10 44.31 -21.32
C GLY A 121 -13.72 43.78 -21.72
N GLN A 122 -12.64 44.56 -21.59
CA GLN A 122 -11.27 44.06 -21.75
C GLN A 122 -10.67 43.64 -20.40
N VAL A 123 -9.95 42.53 -20.37
CA VAL A 123 -9.25 42.05 -19.16
C VAL A 123 -8.11 43.01 -18.82
N GLN A 124 -8.18 43.66 -17.66
CA GLN A 124 -7.16 44.62 -17.20
C GLN A 124 -6.18 43.98 -16.21
N GLY A 125 -6.66 43.07 -15.36
CA GLY A 125 -5.82 42.33 -14.43
C GLY A 125 -6.61 41.34 -13.56
N THR A 126 -5.87 40.49 -12.85
CA THR A 126 -6.40 39.56 -11.85
C THR A 126 -6.08 40.05 -10.45
N ALA A 127 -7.09 40.21 -9.62
CA ALA A 127 -6.97 40.55 -8.21
C ALA A 127 -7.03 39.27 -7.35
N GLY A 128 -6.01 39.05 -6.53
CA GLY A 128 -5.93 37.93 -5.59
C GLY A 128 -6.74 38.19 -4.31
N GLN A 129 -6.50 37.38 -3.27
CA GLN A 129 -7.15 37.56 -1.96
C GLN A 129 -6.91 38.96 -1.36
N GLY A 130 -7.93 39.54 -0.72
CA GLY A 130 -7.83 40.82 -0.03
C GLY A 130 -8.83 41.88 -0.50
N VAL A 131 -8.64 43.10 0.00
CA VAL A 131 -9.48 44.25 -0.36
C VAL A 131 -8.89 44.94 -1.58
N HIS A 132 -9.68 45.08 -2.62
CA HIS A 132 -9.30 45.73 -3.86
C HIS A 132 -10.25 46.87 -4.17
N TRP A 133 -9.75 47.84 -4.92
CA TRP A 133 -10.54 48.96 -5.38
C TRP A 133 -10.50 49.01 -6.91
N ARG A 134 -11.69 49.12 -7.51
CA ARG A 134 -11.89 49.30 -8.95
C ARG A 134 -12.69 50.56 -9.20
N LEU A 135 -12.70 51.04 -10.44
CA LEU A 135 -13.62 52.10 -10.81
C LEU A 135 -15.08 51.60 -10.69
N PRO A 136 -16.00 52.43 -10.18
CA PRO A 136 -17.41 52.07 -10.09
C PRO A 136 -18.01 51.81 -11.48
N TYR A 137 -19.14 51.09 -11.50
CA TYR A 137 -19.91 50.86 -12.74
C TYR A 137 -20.26 52.22 -13.39
N PRO A 138 -20.12 52.40 -14.73
CA PRO A 138 -20.00 51.40 -15.80
C PRO A 138 -18.58 51.13 -16.33
N PHE A 139 -17.54 51.73 -15.75
CA PHE A 139 -16.18 51.67 -16.33
C PHE A 139 -15.50 50.32 -16.13
N GLU A 140 -15.60 49.79 -14.92
CA GLU A 140 -14.99 48.52 -14.55
C GLU A 140 -16.01 47.59 -13.89
N SER A 141 -15.95 46.31 -14.26
CA SER A 141 -16.68 45.21 -13.62
C SER A 141 -15.70 44.16 -13.10
N HIS A 142 -16.16 43.28 -12.22
CA HIS A 142 -15.33 42.19 -11.68
C HIS A 142 -16.13 40.90 -11.72
N GLU A 143 -15.44 39.81 -11.99
CA GLU A 143 -15.99 38.46 -11.94
C GLU A 143 -15.14 37.60 -11.02
N VAL A 144 -15.77 36.94 -10.04
CA VAL A 144 -15.07 36.17 -9.00
C VAL A 144 -15.19 34.69 -9.31
N VAL A 145 -14.06 34.00 -9.32
CA VAL A 145 -13.99 32.54 -9.50
C VAL A 145 -13.22 31.88 -8.36
N ASN A 146 -13.64 30.67 -8.01
CA ASN A 146 -12.95 29.87 -7.00
C ASN A 146 -11.76 29.14 -7.62
N VAL A 147 -10.55 29.54 -7.24
CA VAL A 147 -9.28 28.98 -7.71
C VAL A 147 -8.72 27.90 -6.77
N GLY A 148 -9.06 27.96 -5.48
CA GLY A 148 -8.57 27.03 -4.47
C GLY A 148 -9.33 25.70 -4.43
N GLN A 149 -10.50 25.63 -5.05
CA GLN A 149 -11.28 24.40 -5.11
C GLN A 149 -10.73 23.45 -6.16
N VAL A 150 -10.23 22.30 -5.71
CA VAL A 150 -9.93 21.17 -6.59
C VAL A 150 -11.24 20.55 -7.06
N ARG A 151 -11.42 20.53 -8.38
CA ARG A 151 -12.57 19.92 -9.04
C ARG A 151 -12.17 18.55 -9.57
N SER A 152 -13.12 17.62 -9.56
CA SER A 152 -12.93 16.29 -10.13
C SER A 152 -13.94 16.04 -11.24
N VAL A 153 -13.44 15.48 -12.33
CA VAL A 153 -14.26 15.00 -13.45
C VAL A 153 -13.99 13.51 -13.60
N GLU A 154 -15.06 12.73 -13.57
CA GLU A 154 -15.01 11.27 -13.72
C GLU A 154 -15.40 10.87 -15.14
N ILE A 155 -14.57 10.04 -15.76
CA ILE A 155 -14.76 9.54 -17.12
C ILE A 155 -14.97 8.02 -17.04
N GLY A 156 -15.94 7.51 -17.79
CA GLY A 156 -16.31 6.08 -17.80
C GLY A 156 -17.40 5.72 -16.80
N ARG A 157 -18.46 6.53 -16.72
CA ARG A 157 -19.65 6.20 -15.93
C ARG A 157 -20.29 4.91 -16.46
N ASN A 158 -20.73 4.05 -15.55
CA ASN A 158 -21.46 2.81 -15.85
C ASN A 158 -22.87 3.03 -16.39
N ASN A 159 -23.24 4.25 -16.80
CA ASN A 159 -24.59 4.51 -17.26
C ASN A 159 -24.72 3.93 -18.67
N VAL A 160 -25.17 2.68 -18.72
CA VAL A 160 -25.55 1.99 -19.94
C VAL A 160 -26.68 2.81 -20.56
N VAL A 161 -26.33 3.75 -21.45
CA VAL A 161 -27.32 4.38 -22.32
C VAL A 161 -27.89 3.23 -23.16
N ARG A 162 -29.09 2.79 -22.79
CA ARG A 162 -29.75 1.56 -23.28
C ARG A 162 -29.98 1.51 -24.79
N LEU A 163 -29.54 2.51 -25.54
CA LEU A 163 -29.70 2.61 -27.00
C LEU A 163 -28.47 2.15 -27.80
N ALA A 164 -27.30 1.98 -27.18
CA ALA A 164 -26.15 1.35 -27.80
C ALA A 164 -25.28 0.72 -26.70
N ASN A 165 -24.99 -0.58 -26.79
CA ASN A 165 -24.18 -1.33 -25.82
C ASN A 165 -22.69 -0.91 -25.76
N VAL A 166 -22.38 0.37 -26.01
CA VAL A 166 -21.03 0.92 -25.98
C VAL A 166 -20.86 1.63 -24.64
N LYS A 167 -20.06 1.03 -23.74
CA LYS A 167 -19.62 1.72 -22.52
C LYS A 167 -18.82 2.95 -22.97
N ASP A 168 -19.16 4.16 -22.52
CA ASP A 168 -18.52 5.44 -22.90
C ASP A 168 -16.98 5.49 -22.71
N ALA A 169 -16.40 4.49 -22.01
CA ALA A 169 -14.96 4.36 -21.82
C ALA A 169 -14.39 3.00 -22.26
N SER A 170 -15.04 2.33 -23.21
CA SER A 170 -14.48 1.19 -23.90
C SER A 170 -13.51 1.67 -24.99
N MET A 171 -12.28 1.18 -24.99
CA MET A 171 -11.23 1.56 -25.92
C MET A 171 -10.53 0.34 -26.48
N LEU A 172 -9.96 0.47 -27.67
CA LEU A 172 -9.15 -0.56 -28.31
C LEU A 172 -7.68 -0.34 -27.92
N THR A 173 -6.99 -1.41 -27.53
CA THR A 173 -5.54 -1.40 -27.27
C THR A 173 -4.75 -1.62 -28.56
N HIS A 174 -3.43 -1.54 -28.47
CA HIS A 174 -2.52 -1.84 -29.59
C HIS A 174 -2.76 -3.24 -30.18
N ASP A 175 -3.05 -4.21 -29.32
CA ASP A 175 -3.22 -5.62 -29.67
C ASP A 175 -4.65 -5.95 -30.13
N THR A 176 -5.47 -4.94 -30.41
CA THR A 176 -6.88 -5.08 -30.81
C THR A 176 -7.83 -5.66 -29.75
N ASP A 177 -7.41 -5.64 -28.47
CA ASP A 177 -8.31 -6.00 -27.39
C ASP A 177 -9.15 -4.81 -26.95
N ILE A 178 -10.35 -5.11 -26.46
CA ILE A 178 -11.26 -4.10 -25.91
C ILE A 178 -11.04 -4.01 -24.40
N VAL A 179 -10.73 -2.82 -23.90
CA VAL A 179 -10.57 -2.54 -22.48
C VAL A 179 -11.49 -1.40 -22.04
N ALA A 180 -12.12 -1.58 -20.88
CA ALA A 180 -12.88 -0.54 -20.21
C ALA A 180 -11.99 0.14 -19.16
N VAL A 181 -11.73 1.43 -19.34
CA VAL A 181 -10.87 2.22 -18.43
C VAL A 181 -11.72 3.23 -17.68
N ARG A 182 -11.61 3.23 -16.35
CA ARG A 182 -12.27 4.21 -15.48
C ARG A 182 -11.22 5.06 -14.80
N PHE A 183 -11.37 6.38 -14.89
CA PHE A 183 -10.42 7.31 -14.34
C PHE A 183 -11.09 8.62 -13.93
N ALA A 184 -10.48 9.30 -12.97
CA ALA A 184 -10.89 10.61 -12.51
C ALA A 184 -9.73 11.58 -12.67
N VAL A 185 -10.00 12.75 -13.25
CA VAL A 185 -9.04 13.83 -13.39
C VAL A 185 -9.37 14.89 -12.35
N GLN A 186 -8.37 15.24 -11.56
CA GLN A 186 -8.46 16.34 -10.59
C GLN A 186 -7.72 17.55 -11.15
N TYR A 187 -8.38 18.69 -11.18
CA TYR A 187 -7.84 19.93 -11.72
C TYR A 187 -8.26 21.12 -10.88
N GLN A 188 -7.51 22.20 -11.03
CA GLN A 188 -7.75 23.48 -10.38
C GLN A 188 -7.52 24.63 -11.37
N ILE A 189 -8.09 25.79 -11.08
CA ILE A 189 -7.96 26.97 -11.93
C ILE A 189 -6.63 27.66 -11.60
N ARG A 190 -5.72 27.72 -12.57
CA ARG A 190 -4.42 28.41 -12.42
C ARG A 190 -4.48 29.85 -12.92
N LYS A 191 -5.14 30.09 -14.06
CA LYS A 191 -5.29 31.41 -14.68
C LYS A 191 -6.78 31.76 -14.82
N PRO A 192 -7.35 32.55 -13.89
CA PRO A 192 -8.76 32.93 -13.88
C PRO A 192 -9.25 33.62 -15.15
N ALA A 193 -8.43 34.51 -15.72
CA ALA A 193 -8.78 35.25 -16.93
C ALA A 193 -8.92 34.32 -18.16
N ASP A 194 -8.01 33.35 -18.28
CA ASP A 194 -8.03 32.38 -19.38
C ASP A 194 -9.24 31.44 -19.25
N TYR A 195 -9.53 31.01 -18.03
CA TYR A 195 -10.67 30.14 -17.72
C TYR A 195 -12.03 30.77 -18.05
N LEU A 196 -12.21 32.07 -17.78
CA LEU A 196 -13.48 32.76 -18.02
C LEU A 196 -13.70 33.18 -19.48
N PHE A 197 -12.64 33.58 -20.18
CA PHE A 197 -12.79 34.30 -21.45
C PHE A 197 -12.22 33.60 -22.68
N ARG A 198 -11.36 32.58 -22.54
CA ARG A 198 -10.78 31.88 -23.71
C ARG A 198 -11.58 30.66 -24.18
N SER A 199 -12.30 30.00 -23.28
CA SER A 199 -13.12 28.83 -23.62
C SER A 199 -14.53 29.03 -23.09
N ALA A 200 -15.54 28.70 -23.91
CA ALA A 200 -16.94 28.79 -23.53
C ALA A 200 -17.30 27.76 -22.44
N GLU A 201 -16.71 26.56 -22.51
CA GLU A 201 -16.96 25.46 -21.58
C GLU A 201 -15.62 24.80 -21.18
N PRO A 202 -14.86 25.42 -20.27
CA PRO A 202 -13.54 24.93 -19.86
C PRO A 202 -13.61 23.56 -19.18
N ASP A 203 -14.67 23.29 -18.41
CA ASP A 203 -14.85 21.99 -17.75
C ASP A 203 -15.08 20.84 -18.76
N GLN A 204 -15.78 21.09 -19.88
CA GLN A 204 -15.89 20.12 -20.97
C GLN A 204 -14.57 19.94 -21.74
N SER A 205 -13.74 20.98 -21.81
CA SER A 205 -12.42 20.86 -22.45
C SER A 205 -11.53 19.85 -21.70
N VAL A 206 -11.67 19.76 -20.36
CA VAL A 206 -11.00 18.74 -19.55
C VAL A 206 -11.47 17.33 -19.88
N THR A 207 -12.78 17.09 -20.02
CA THR A 207 -13.30 15.75 -20.36
C THR A 207 -12.78 15.30 -21.72
N GLN A 208 -12.80 16.19 -22.71
CA GLN A 208 -12.35 15.90 -24.08
C GLN A 208 -10.84 15.65 -24.14
N ALA A 209 -10.03 16.53 -23.52
CA ALA A 209 -8.58 16.36 -23.43
C ALA A 209 -8.22 15.04 -22.74
N ALA A 210 -8.92 14.71 -21.65
CA ALA A 210 -8.68 13.48 -20.92
C ALA A 210 -9.10 12.22 -21.69
N GLN A 211 -10.23 12.24 -22.40
CA GLN A 211 -10.62 11.15 -23.29
C GLN A 211 -9.62 10.96 -24.43
N ALA A 212 -9.12 12.04 -25.02
CA ALA A 212 -8.11 11.98 -26.09
C ALA A 212 -6.78 11.41 -25.58
N ALA A 213 -6.29 11.90 -24.44
CA ALA A 213 -5.04 11.43 -23.82
C ALA A 213 -5.11 9.95 -23.43
N VAL A 214 -6.22 9.50 -22.82
CA VAL A 214 -6.40 8.08 -22.50
C VAL A 214 -6.47 7.24 -23.77
N ARG A 215 -7.20 7.67 -24.81
CA ARG A 215 -7.23 6.94 -26.09
C ARG A 215 -5.85 6.82 -26.73
N GLN A 216 -5.05 7.88 -26.69
CA GLN A 216 -3.68 7.86 -27.23
C GLN A 216 -2.79 6.88 -26.46
N ILE A 217 -2.82 6.91 -25.13
CA ILE A 217 -1.95 6.06 -24.30
C ILE A 217 -2.39 4.60 -24.33
N VAL A 218 -3.70 4.33 -24.26
CA VAL A 218 -4.26 2.97 -24.30
C VAL A 218 -4.08 2.36 -25.69
N GLY A 219 -4.28 3.13 -26.76
CA GLY A 219 -4.11 2.64 -28.13
C GLY A 219 -2.66 2.36 -28.52
N ALA A 220 -1.69 2.99 -27.84
CA ALA A 220 -0.26 2.78 -28.07
C ALA A 220 0.35 1.63 -27.25
N ARG A 221 -0.43 0.98 -26.37
CA ARG A 221 0.08 -0.05 -25.44
C ARG A 221 -0.67 -1.37 -25.60
N SER A 222 0.02 -2.46 -25.28
CA SER A 222 -0.60 -3.79 -25.19
C SER A 222 -1.53 -3.87 -23.99
N THR A 223 -2.52 -4.75 -24.05
CA THR A 223 -3.45 -4.99 -22.93
C THR A 223 -2.70 -5.49 -21.70
N ASN A 224 -1.72 -6.37 -21.91
CA ASN A 224 -0.93 -6.96 -20.86
C ASN A 224 -0.07 -5.91 -20.14
N ASP A 225 0.47 -4.92 -20.88
CA ASP A 225 1.21 -3.82 -20.28
C ASP A 225 0.26 -2.93 -19.48
N ILE A 226 -0.92 -2.57 -19.98
CA ILE A 226 -1.84 -1.69 -19.24
C ILE A 226 -2.35 -2.37 -17.95
N LEU A 227 -2.53 -3.69 -17.96
CA LEU A 227 -3.00 -4.45 -16.79
C LEU A 227 -1.90 -4.67 -15.75
N ASN A 228 -0.67 -4.97 -16.18
CA ASN A 228 0.42 -5.38 -15.29
C ASN A 228 1.42 -4.28 -14.95
N GLN A 229 1.49 -3.20 -15.73
CA GLN A 229 2.45 -2.12 -15.51
C GLN A 229 2.06 -1.25 -14.31
N ASP A 230 3.07 -0.62 -13.72
CA ASP A 230 2.87 0.35 -12.65
C ASP A 230 1.95 1.49 -13.10
N ARG A 231 0.77 1.52 -12.48
CA ARG A 231 -0.27 2.54 -12.72
C ARG A 231 0.29 3.96 -12.53
N GLU A 232 1.36 4.13 -11.78
CA GLU A 232 1.98 5.42 -11.52
C GLU A 232 2.65 6.03 -12.75
N VAL A 233 3.34 5.22 -13.55
CA VAL A 233 3.95 5.69 -14.80
C VAL A 233 2.86 6.15 -15.78
N VAL A 234 1.77 5.39 -15.85
CA VAL A 234 0.62 5.73 -16.71
C VAL A 234 -0.10 6.99 -16.22
N ARG A 235 -0.26 7.17 -14.89
CA ARG A 235 -0.83 8.39 -14.31
C ARG A 235 -0.01 9.63 -14.63
N ALA A 236 1.32 9.55 -14.49
CA ALA A 236 2.21 10.67 -14.78
C ALA A 236 2.15 11.06 -16.27
N GLN A 237 2.18 10.07 -17.17
CA GLN A 237 2.04 10.30 -18.60
C GLN A 237 0.68 10.89 -18.97
N LEU A 238 -0.41 10.40 -18.35
CA LEU A 238 -1.75 10.93 -18.53
C LEU A 238 -1.84 12.39 -18.08
N ALA A 239 -1.33 12.70 -16.89
CA ALA A 239 -1.35 14.06 -16.37
C ALA A 239 -0.60 15.03 -17.31
N GLN A 240 0.56 14.62 -17.83
CA GLN A 240 1.34 15.40 -18.79
C GLN A 240 0.60 15.59 -20.12
N ALA A 241 0.03 14.52 -20.69
CA ALA A 241 -0.70 14.59 -21.96
C ALA A 241 -1.95 15.49 -21.84
N ILE A 242 -2.71 15.37 -20.74
CA ILE A 242 -3.89 16.20 -20.49
C ILE A 242 -3.47 17.66 -20.30
N GLN A 243 -2.41 17.92 -19.54
CA GLN A 243 -1.91 19.28 -19.34
C GLN A 243 -1.47 19.91 -20.67
N HIS A 244 -0.81 19.14 -21.53
CA HIS A 244 -0.40 19.61 -22.86
C HIS A 244 -1.59 20.04 -23.72
N SER A 245 -2.65 19.23 -23.80
CA SER A 245 -3.88 19.58 -24.51
C SER A 245 -4.60 20.79 -23.89
N LEU A 246 -4.65 20.88 -22.56
CA LEU A 246 -5.29 22.02 -21.87
C LEU A 246 -4.53 23.33 -22.05
N ASP A 247 -3.19 23.27 -22.14
CA ASP A 247 -2.33 24.40 -22.43
C ASP A 247 -2.46 24.84 -23.90
N GLU A 248 -2.61 23.91 -24.85
CA GLU A 248 -2.90 24.19 -26.26
C GLU A 248 -4.25 24.89 -26.44
N PHE A 249 -5.28 24.44 -25.74
CA PHE A 249 -6.60 25.09 -25.72
C PHE A 249 -6.62 26.38 -24.89
N HIS A 250 -5.50 26.74 -24.25
CA HIS A 250 -5.37 27.94 -23.44
C HIS A 250 -6.47 28.09 -22.37
N THR A 251 -6.91 26.98 -21.77
CA THR A 251 -8.05 26.94 -20.82
C THR A 251 -7.74 27.57 -19.46
N GLY A 252 -6.48 27.82 -19.14
CA GLY A 252 -6.07 28.35 -17.83
C GLY A 252 -6.19 27.34 -16.67
N LEU A 253 -6.49 26.08 -16.98
CA LEU A 253 -6.61 24.99 -16.01
C LEU A 253 -5.26 24.31 -15.78
N ALA A 254 -5.06 23.81 -14.56
CA ALA A 254 -3.92 22.99 -14.19
C ALA A 254 -4.39 21.66 -13.62
N VAL A 255 -3.85 20.56 -14.14
CA VAL A 255 -4.12 19.21 -13.64
C VAL A 255 -3.33 18.99 -12.36
N THR A 256 -4.03 18.72 -11.25
CA THR A 256 -3.42 18.40 -9.96
C THR A 256 -3.04 16.93 -9.89
N GLY A 257 -3.84 16.05 -10.49
CA GLY A 257 -3.55 14.62 -10.53
C GLY A 257 -4.58 13.82 -11.33
N VAL A 258 -4.20 12.62 -11.71
CA VAL A 258 -5.07 11.67 -12.41
C VAL A 258 -5.12 10.38 -11.61
N THR A 259 -6.33 9.92 -11.30
CA THR A 259 -6.55 8.68 -10.57
C THR A 259 -7.20 7.66 -11.48
N ILE A 260 -6.46 6.62 -11.86
CA ILE A 260 -6.99 5.45 -12.56
C ILE A 260 -7.72 4.57 -11.53
N GLN A 261 -9.04 4.44 -11.66
CA GLN A 261 -9.90 3.66 -10.78
C GLN A 261 -9.88 2.17 -11.14
N SER A 262 -10.12 1.83 -12.41
CA SER A 262 -10.09 0.45 -12.87
C SER A 262 -9.73 0.35 -14.36
N VAL A 263 -9.09 -0.75 -14.73
CA VAL A 263 -8.89 -1.19 -16.12
C VAL A 263 -9.34 -2.63 -16.16
N GLN A 264 -10.37 -2.94 -16.93
CA GLN A 264 -10.96 -4.27 -16.99
C GLN A 264 -11.31 -4.64 -18.42
N VAL A 265 -11.09 -5.90 -18.76
CA VAL A 265 -11.52 -6.51 -20.02
C VAL A 265 -13.02 -6.87 -19.89
N PRO A 266 -13.81 -6.91 -20.99
CA PRO A 266 -15.21 -7.34 -20.94
C PRO A 266 -15.40 -8.71 -20.26
N ASP A 267 -16.47 -8.82 -19.48
CA ASP A 267 -16.82 -10.01 -18.68
C ASP A 267 -16.88 -11.29 -19.52
N GLN A 268 -17.24 -11.18 -20.82
CA GLN A 268 -17.35 -12.31 -21.75
C GLN A 268 -16.03 -13.05 -21.98
N VAL A 269 -14.88 -12.37 -21.91
CA VAL A 269 -13.55 -12.95 -22.19
C VAL A 269 -12.68 -13.08 -20.94
N GLN A 270 -13.15 -12.59 -19.80
CA GLN A 270 -12.39 -12.56 -18.55
C GLN A 270 -11.87 -13.94 -18.13
N ALA A 271 -12.71 -14.98 -18.22
CA ALA A 271 -12.34 -16.34 -17.87
C ALA A 271 -11.16 -16.88 -18.73
N ALA A 272 -11.09 -16.52 -20.01
CA ALA A 272 -10.00 -16.94 -20.89
C ALA A 272 -8.68 -16.21 -20.57
N TYR A 273 -8.74 -14.93 -20.19
CA TYR A 273 -7.56 -14.20 -19.72
C TYR A 273 -7.05 -14.74 -18.39
N ASP A 274 -7.95 -15.08 -17.47
CA ASP A 274 -7.58 -15.69 -16.19
C ASP A 274 -6.90 -17.04 -16.39
N ASP A 275 -7.39 -17.86 -17.32
CA ASP A 275 -6.78 -19.15 -17.67
C ASP A 275 -5.40 -18.96 -18.33
N ALA A 276 -5.28 -18.03 -19.29
CA ALA A 276 -4.01 -17.69 -19.91
C ALA A 276 -2.99 -17.13 -18.90
N ALA A 277 -3.44 -16.36 -17.91
CA ALA A 277 -2.59 -15.85 -16.83
C ALA A 277 -2.10 -16.98 -15.93
N LYS A 278 -2.98 -17.93 -15.55
CA LYS A 278 -2.60 -19.13 -14.80
C LYS A 278 -1.58 -19.97 -15.56
N ALA A 279 -1.82 -20.25 -16.83
CA ALA A 279 -0.90 -21.01 -17.67
C ALA A 279 0.49 -20.35 -17.78
N ARG A 280 0.56 -19.01 -17.86
CA ARG A 280 1.84 -18.28 -17.84
C ARG A 280 2.53 -18.39 -16.48
N GLN A 281 1.79 -18.27 -15.39
CA GLN A 281 2.34 -18.44 -14.04
C GLN A 281 2.89 -19.85 -13.84
N ASP A 282 2.15 -20.88 -14.27
CA ASP A 282 2.58 -22.27 -14.21
C ASP A 282 3.83 -22.52 -15.06
N ARG A 283 3.91 -21.96 -16.27
CA ARG A 283 5.12 -22.01 -17.10
C ARG A 283 6.31 -21.36 -16.40
N GLU A 284 6.16 -20.17 -15.84
CA GLU A 284 7.25 -19.49 -15.15
C GLU A 284 7.64 -20.21 -13.85
N ARG A 285 6.69 -20.87 -13.17
CA ARG A 285 6.96 -21.75 -12.05
C ARG A 285 7.77 -22.98 -12.49
N ALA A 286 7.32 -23.70 -13.51
CA ALA A 286 8.01 -24.88 -14.04
C ALA A 286 9.45 -24.57 -14.47
N LYS A 287 9.69 -23.39 -15.06
CA LYS A 287 11.05 -22.92 -15.36
C LYS A 287 11.89 -22.69 -14.12
N ARG A 288 11.33 -22.02 -13.10
CA ARG A 288 12.05 -21.77 -11.83
C ARG A 288 12.35 -23.07 -11.11
N ASP A 289 11.43 -24.02 -11.10
CA ASP A 289 11.61 -25.34 -10.51
C ASP A 289 12.71 -26.13 -11.25
N ALA A 290 12.72 -26.08 -12.59
CA ALA A 290 13.77 -26.69 -13.40
C ALA A 290 15.14 -26.05 -13.15
N GLN A 291 15.21 -24.73 -13.03
CA GLN A 291 16.45 -24.02 -12.68
C GLN A 291 16.92 -24.37 -11.27
N ALA A 292 16.01 -24.45 -10.29
CA ALA A 292 16.33 -24.87 -8.93
C ALA A 292 16.88 -26.29 -8.90
N TYR A 293 16.24 -27.22 -9.63
CA TYR A 293 16.71 -28.60 -9.75
C TYR A 293 18.11 -28.69 -10.37
N ALA A 294 18.37 -27.94 -11.44
CA ALA A 294 19.70 -27.89 -12.07
C ALA A 294 20.75 -27.31 -11.10
N ASN A 295 20.40 -26.24 -10.38
CA ASN A 295 21.26 -25.60 -9.39
C ASN A 295 21.50 -26.49 -8.15
N GLU A 296 20.64 -27.46 -7.85
CA GLU A 296 20.83 -28.43 -6.78
C GLU A 296 21.64 -29.65 -7.23
N LEU A 297 21.35 -30.16 -8.43
CA LEU A 297 21.96 -31.38 -8.96
C LEU A 297 23.44 -31.18 -9.30
N LEU A 298 23.79 -30.08 -9.95
CA LEU A 298 25.16 -29.85 -10.44
C LEU A 298 26.18 -29.75 -9.28
N PRO A 299 25.95 -28.96 -8.21
CA PRO A 299 26.87 -28.90 -7.08
C PRO A 299 26.92 -30.20 -6.29
N ARG A 300 25.79 -30.92 -6.16
CA ARG A 300 25.78 -32.24 -5.50
C ARG A 300 26.63 -33.25 -6.23
N ALA A 301 26.50 -33.34 -7.55
CA ALA A 301 27.31 -34.22 -8.38
C ALA A 301 28.81 -33.86 -8.29
N GLN A 302 29.14 -32.56 -8.28
CA GLN A 302 30.52 -32.11 -8.10
C GLN A 302 31.07 -32.45 -6.71
N ALA A 303 30.28 -32.29 -5.66
CA ALA A 303 30.67 -32.64 -4.30
C ALA A 303 30.88 -34.15 -4.14
N GLU A 304 30.03 -34.97 -4.75
CA GLU A 304 30.19 -36.43 -4.74
C GLU A 304 31.43 -36.87 -5.50
N ALA A 305 31.69 -36.29 -6.67
CA ALA A 305 32.91 -36.56 -7.44
C ALA A 305 34.17 -36.15 -6.66
N ALA A 306 34.17 -34.96 -6.04
CA ALA A 306 35.29 -34.50 -5.21
C ALA A 306 35.52 -35.44 -4.02
N ARG A 307 34.44 -35.84 -3.32
CA ARG A 307 34.52 -36.80 -2.21
C ARG A 307 35.10 -38.14 -2.65
N MET A 308 34.68 -38.67 -3.79
CA MET A 308 35.21 -39.94 -4.32
C MET A 308 36.71 -39.86 -4.60
N ILE A 309 37.17 -38.74 -5.17
CA ILE A 309 38.59 -38.49 -5.42
C ILE A 309 39.36 -38.40 -4.10
N ASP A 310 38.84 -37.70 -3.11
CA ASP A 310 39.51 -37.52 -1.82
C ASP A 310 39.54 -38.82 -1.00
N ASP A 311 38.48 -39.63 -1.06
CA ASP A 311 38.45 -40.97 -0.46
C ASP A 311 39.49 -41.90 -1.12
N ALA A 312 39.63 -41.83 -2.45
CA ALA A 312 40.64 -42.59 -3.19
C ALA A 312 42.07 -42.15 -2.84
N LYS A 313 42.33 -40.84 -2.76
CA LYS A 313 43.62 -40.30 -2.31
C LYS A 313 43.93 -40.73 -0.88
N THR A 314 42.98 -40.56 0.03
CA THR A 314 43.11 -40.97 1.44
C THR A 314 43.43 -42.46 1.57
N TYR A 315 42.80 -43.31 0.76
CA TYR A 315 43.10 -44.73 0.71
C TYR A 315 44.54 -44.99 0.21
N SER A 316 44.95 -44.33 -0.88
CA SER A 316 46.30 -44.48 -1.42
C SER A 316 47.38 -44.02 -0.43
N ASP A 317 47.17 -42.88 0.23
CA ASP A 317 48.09 -42.33 1.22
C ASP A 317 48.16 -43.25 2.44
N ARG A 318 47.03 -43.81 2.89
CA ARG A 318 47.00 -44.78 3.98
C ARG A 318 47.80 -46.04 3.64
N VAL A 319 47.64 -46.58 2.43
CA VAL A 319 48.37 -47.77 1.98
C VAL A 319 49.87 -47.48 1.89
N VAL A 320 50.26 -46.34 1.34
CA VAL A 320 51.67 -45.93 1.24
C VAL A 320 52.28 -45.72 2.62
N ALA A 321 51.60 -44.98 3.50
CA ALA A 321 52.07 -44.72 4.86
C ALA A 321 52.17 -46.00 5.70
N GLN A 322 51.20 -46.92 5.56
CA GLN A 322 51.26 -48.22 6.21
C GLN A 322 52.43 -49.05 5.70
N ALA A 323 52.63 -49.13 4.38
CA ALA A 323 53.76 -49.87 3.80
C ALA A 323 55.11 -49.27 4.22
N GLN A 324 55.22 -47.94 4.30
CA GLN A 324 56.42 -47.25 4.80
C GLN A 324 56.67 -47.57 6.28
N GLY A 325 55.65 -47.47 7.13
CA GLY A 325 55.76 -47.80 8.54
C GLY A 325 56.12 -49.27 8.78
N GLU A 326 55.55 -50.20 8.01
CA GLU A 326 55.93 -51.61 8.04
C GLU A 326 57.38 -51.84 7.57
N ALA A 327 57.82 -51.14 6.53
CA ALA A 327 59.20 -51.22 6.04
C ALA A 327 60.21 -50.65 7.03
N GLU A 328 59.90 -49.53 7.68
CA GLU A 328 60.72 -48.93 8.75
C GLU A 328 60.80 -49.86 9.95
N ARG A 329 59.66 -50.38 10.42
CA ARG A 329 59.60 -51.41 11.47
C ARG A 329 60.46 -52.62 11.11
N PHE A 330 60.39 -53.09 9.88
CA PHE A 330 61.22 -54.22 9.41
C PHE A 330 62.71 -53.90 9.47
N LYS A 331 63.14 -52.70 9.03
CA LYS A 331 64.55 -52.27 9.09
C LYS A 331 65.08 -52.24 10.53
N GLU A 332 64.31 -51.65 11.46
CA GLU A 332 64.70 -51.60 12.88
C GLU A 332 64.84 -53.00 13.48
N VAL A 333 63.87 -53.86 13.19
CA VAL A 333 63.87 -55.26 13.65
C VAL A 333 65.04 -56.04 13.05
N TYR A 334 65.33 -55.88 11.76
CA TYR A 334 66.46 -56.52 11.08
C TYR A 334 67.80 -56.10 11.70
N ALA A 335 67.96 -54.82 12.03
CA ALA A 335 69.17 -54.31 12.67
C ALA A 335 69.43 -54.90 14.07
N GLN A 336 68.38 -55.31 14.78
CA GLN A 336 68.53 -56.04 16.06
C GLN A 336 68.71 -57.55 15.84
N TYR A 337 68.02 -58.13 14.86
CA TYR A 337 68.16 -59.54 14.49
C TYR A 337 69.59 -59.89 14.08
N SER A 338 70.26 -59.00 13.33
CA SER A 338 71.65 -59.20 12.90
C SER A 338 72.65 -59.30 14.07
N LYS A 339 72.33 -58.68 15.22
CA LYS A 339 73.16 -58.75 16.44
C LYS A 339 72.93 -60.03 17.25
N ALA A 340 71.67 -60.51 17.33
CA ALA A 340 71.30 -61.65 18.17
C ALA A 340 70.13 -62.47 17.57
N PRO A 341 70.39 -63.36 16.61
CA PRO A 341 69.34 -64.00 15.82
C PRO A 341 68.49 -65.03 16.59
N ALA A 342 69.07 -65.75 17.57
CA ALA A 342 68.35 -66.78 18.33
C ALA A 342 67.26 -66.17 19.24
N VAL A 343 67.62 -65.13 20.00
CA VAL A 343 66.72 -64.49 20.99
C VAL A 343 65.58 -63.73 20.29
N ILE A 344 65.87 -63.03 19.18
CA ILE A 344 64.84 -62.27 18.46
C ILE A 344 63.83 -63.21 17.80
N ARG A 345 64.26 -64.37 17.27
CA ARG A 345 63.34 -65.36 16.66
C ARG A 345 62.39 -65.95 17.70
N GLU A 346 62.91 -66.33 18.86
CA GLU A 346 62.10 -66.87 19.95
C GLU A 346 61.13 -65.81 20.49
N ARG A 347 61.59 -64.56 20.67
CA ARG A 347 60.72 -63.44 21.05
C ARG A 347 59.60 -63.19 20.05
N MET A 348 59.89 -63.12 18.74
CA MET A 348 58.86 -62.95 17.71
C MET A 348 57.84 -64.08 17.72
N TYR A 349 58.30 -65.33 17.88
CA TYR A 349 57.40 -66.48 17.97
C TYR A 349 56.49 -66.37 19.19
N LEU A 350 57.05 -66.03 20.36
CA LEU A 350 56.24 -65.85 21.57
C LEU A 350 55.29 -64.64 21.48
N GLU A 351 55.71 -63.51 20.89
CA GLU A 351 54.84 -62.34 20.68
C GLU A 351 53.71 -62.63 19.67
N THR A 352 54.02 -63.29 18.56
CA THR A 352 53.01 -63.69 17.57
C THR A 352 52.05 -64.73 18.13
N MET A 353 52.55 -65.74 18.85
CA MET A 353 51.72 -66.70 19.57
C MET A 353 50.89 -66.01 20.64
N GLN A 354 51.43 -65.06 21.39
CA GLN A 354 50.67 -64.26 22.37
C GLN A 354 49.55 -63.48 21.70
N GLN A 355 49.80 -62.82 20.57
CA GLN A 355 48.78 -62.06 19.85
C GLN A 355 47.71 -62.95 19.19
N ILE A 356 48.10 -64.12 18.70
CA ILE A 356 47.15 -65.13 18.19
C ILE A 356 46.32 -65.71 19.35
N TYR A 357 46.96 -66.07 20.47
CA TYR A 357 46.27 -66.61 21.63
C TYR A 357 45.42 -65.59 22.38
N SER A 358 45.73 -64.29 22.31
CA SER A 358 44.86 -63.23 22.82
C SER A 358 43.61 -63.02 21.96
N ASN A 359 43.73 -63.24 20.64
CA ASN A 359 42.63 -63.07 19.69
C ASN A 359 41.86 -64.37 19.41
N THR A 360 42.31 -65.51 19.93
CA THR A 360 41.65 -66.81 19.76
C THR A 360 41.10 -67.32 21.09
N THR A 361 39.86 -67.78 21.08
CA THR A 361 39.23 -68.34 22.28
C THR A 361 39.62 -69.81 22.41
N LYS A 362 40.45 -70.16 23.40
CA LYS A 362 40.86 -71.54 23.67
C LYS A 362 39.78 -72.28 24.47
N VAL A 363 39.24 -73.36 23.91
CA VAL A 363 38.23 -74.23 24.55
C VAL A 363 38.89 -75.56 24.87
N PHE A 364 38.87 -75.98 26.13
CA PHE A 364 39.34 -77.31 26.56
C PHE A 364 38.16 -78.28 26.61
N VAL A 365 38.30 -79.45 25.99
CA VAL A 365 37.30 -80.53 26.02
C VAL A 365 37.97 -81.73 26.69
N ASP A 366 37.50 -82.15 27.87
CA ASP A 366 37.96 -83.35 28.56
C ASP A 366 37.22 -84.57 27.98
N SER A 367 37.86 -85.28 27.07
CA SER A 367 37.29 -86.50 26.46
C SER A 367 38.01 -87.75 26.98
N LYS A 368 37.54 -88.28 28.11
CA LYS A 368 37.89 -89.66 28.52
C LYS A 368 36.95 -90.74 27.97
N SER A 369 35.98 -90.39 27.14
CA SER A 369 35.22 -91.35 26.33
C SER A 369 34.62 -90.66 25.11
N GLY A 370 34.77 -91.26 23.93
CA GLY A 370 34.54 -90.64 22.62
C GLY A 370 33.09 -90.29 22.30
N SER A 371 32.57 -89.21 22.90
CA SER A 371 31.32 -88.55 22.49
C SER A 371 31.62 -87.19 21.88
N ASN A 372 31.14 -86.97 20.65
CA ASN A 372 31.27 -85.71 19.91
C ASN A 372 30.43 -84.61 20.58
N VAL A 373 31.06 -83.73 21.35
CA VAL A 373 30.36 -82.62 22.01
C VAL A 373 30.28 -81.44 21.04
N LEU A 374 29.07 -81.13 20.58
CA LEU A 374 28.76 -79.97 19.76
C LEU A 374 28.99 -78.67 20.55
N TYR A 375 30.08 -77.96 20.22
CA TYR A 375 30.38 -76.66 20.80
C TYR A 375 29.45 -75.59 20.23
N LEU A 376 28.45 -75.19 21.02
CA LEU A 376 27.63 -74.02 20.75
C LEU A 376 28.20 -72.83 21.54
N PRO A 377 28.83 -71.84 20.89
CA PRO A 377 29.35 -70.65 21.57
C PRO A 377 28.19 -69.73 21.98
N LEU A 378 27.49 -70.12 23.05
CA LEU A 378 26.38 -69.36 23.63
C LEU A 378 26.83 -67.97 24.09
N ASP A 379 28.09 -67.82 24.51
CA ASP A 379 28.63 -66.55 25.00
C ASP A 379 28.75 -65.48 23.89
N LYS A 380 29.18 -65.87 22.68
CA LYS A 380 29.23 -64.94 21.52
C LYS A 380 27.84 -64.62 20.98
N LEU A 381 26.92 -65.58 21.03
CA LEU A 381 25.51 -65.36 20.69
C LEU A 381 24.85 -64.42 21.69
N VAL A 382 25.08 -64.60 23.00
CA VAL A 382 24.53 -63.71 24.03
C VAL A 382 25.12 -62.30 23.93
N GLU A 383 26.41 -62.15 23.65
CA GLU A 383 27.02 -60.83 23.48
C GLU A 383 26.54 -60.13 22.19
N GLN A 384 26.39 -60.84 21.06
CA GLN A 384 25.73 -60.31 19.85
C GLN A 384 24.25 -59.97 20.08
N THR A 385 23.55 -60.76 20.89
CA THR A 385 22.14 -60.50 21.22
C THR A 385 22.04 -59.30 22.17
N ARG A 386 22.98 -59.12 23.08
CA ARG A 386 23.07 -57.98 24.00
C ARG A 386 23.45 -56.69 23.25
N GLN A 387 24.34 -56.77 22.26
CA GLN A 387 24.67 -55.65 21.36
C GLN A 387 23.48 -55.27 20.46
N ARG A 388 22.78 -56.25 19.86
CA ARG A 388 21.53 -56.00 19.12
C ARG A 388 20.41 -55.47 20.01
N ALA A 389 20.31 -55.94 21.26
CA ALA A 389 19.36 -55.42 22.24
C ALA A 389 19.70 -53.99 22.68
N ALA A 390 20.99 -53.65 22.78
CA ALA A 390 21.44 -52.29 23.06
C ALA A 390 21.19 -51.34 21.88
N GLU A 391 21.42 -51.76 20.63
CA GLU A 391 21.06 -51.00 19.42
C GLU A 391 19.54 -50.83 19.27
N ALA A 392 18.75 -51.86 19.60
CA ALA A 392 17.29 -51.78 19.62
C ALA A 392 16.78 -50.88 20.76
N ALA A 393 17.42 -50.89 21.94
CA ALA A 393 17.11 -49.99 23.05
C ALA A 393 17.48 -48.52 22.72
N ALA A 394 18.60 -48.30 22.02
CA ALA A 394 18.97 -46.97 21.51
C ALA A 394 18.01 -46.46 20.41
N ALA A 395 17.54 -47.33 19.52
CA ALA A 395 16.52 -46.97 18.52
C ALA A 395 15.14 -46.68 19.15
N SER A 396 14.77 -47.39 20.21
CA SER A 396 13.49 -47.18 20.92
C SER A 396 13.47 -45.90 21.78
N SER A 397 14.60 -45.53 22.39
CA SER A 397 14.74 -44.28 23.17
C SER A 397 14.82 -43.03 22.29
N ALA A 398 15.34 -43.14 21.05
CA ALA A 398 15.27 -42.08 20.05
C ALA A 398 13.84 -41.81 19.53
N SER A 399 12.96 -42.83 19.49
CA SER A 399 11.54 -42.66 19.10
C SER A 399 10.65 -42.14 20.25
N ALA A 400 11.01 -42.43 21.51
CA ALA A 400 10.27 -41.97 22.69
C ALA A 400 10.54 -40.49 23.05
N ALA A 401 11.67 -39.92 22.61
CA ALA A 401 11.99 -38.51 22.81
C ALA A 401 11.24 -37.56 21.84
N GLN A 402 10.71 -38.06 20.72
CA GLN A 402 9.95 -37.26 19.74
C GLN A 402 8.44 -37.14 20.05
N THR A 403 7.91 -37.89 21.02
CA THR A 403 6.47 -37.89 21.37
C THR A 403 6.11 -37.13 22.66
N ALA A 404 7.09 -36.55 23.37
CA ALA A 404 6.86 -35.91 24.68
C ALA A 404 7.06 -34.37 24.71
N GLN A 405 7.00 -33.68 23.56
CA GLN A 405 6.89 -32.22 23.51
C GLN A 405 5.61 -31.80 22.78
N GLY A 406 4.50 -31.80 23.52
CA GLY A 406 3.17 -31.47 23.02
C GLY A 406 2.15 -31.06 24.10
N ALA A 407 2.58 -30.28 25.11
CA ALA A 407 1.77 -29.33 25.93
C ALA A 407 0.55 -29.86 26.76
N PRO A 408 -0.12 -29.03 27.61
CA PRO A 408 0.33 -28.49 28.91
C PRO A 408 -0.72 -28.64 30.07
N ALA A 409 -0.33 -28.37 31.34
CA ALA A 409 -1.04 -27.52 32.35
C ALA A 409 -0.98 -27.96 33.84
N ALA A 410 -0.77 -26.94 34.71
CA ALA A 410 -1.25 -26.74 36.11
C ALA A 410 -0.72 -27.68 37.23
N GLN A 411 -0.41 -27.27 38.48
CA GLN A 411 -0.50 -26.02 39.27
C GLN A 411 0.27 -26.24 40.61
N ASN A 412 0.89 -25.17 41.16
CA ASN A 412 1.06 -24.75 42.59
C ASN A 412 1.21 -25.78 43.74
N ALA A 413 1.92 -25.58 44.85
CA ALA A 413 2.84 -24.62 45.48
C ALA A 413 3.29 -25.34 46.79
N GLN A 414 4.45 -25.15 47.42
CA GLN A 414 4.76 -24.06 48.36
C GLN A 414 6.15 -24.27 49.00
N ASN A 415 6.92 -23.17 49.08
CA ASN A 415 7.82 -22.69 50.16
C ASN A 415 8.93 -23.59 50.77
N SER A 416 10.15 -23.10 51.08
CA SER A 416 10.66 -21.73 51.22
C SER A 416 12.18 -21.71 51.48
N GLN A 417 12.85 -20.61 51.02
CA GLN A 417 13.95 -19.87 51.69
C GLN A 417 15.36 -20.54 51.80
N SER A 418 16.52 -19.94 51.51
CA SER A 418 16.98 -18.53 51.38
C SER A 418 18.34 -18.42 50.65
N ALA A 419 18.61 -17.26 50.02
CA ALA A 419 19.87 -16.45 49.97
C ALA A 419 21.23 -17.12 49.62
N ALA A 420 22.20 -16.53 48.92
CA ALA A 420 22.36 -15.30 48.14
C ALA A 420 23.76 -15.36 47.45
N GLN A 421 23.97 -14.43 46.51
CA GLN A 421 25.25 -13.88 46.03
C GLN A 421 26.08 -14.65 44.98
N GLY A 422 26.13 -14.05 43.79
CA GLY A 422 27.37 -13.45 43.28
C GLY A 422 28.01 -14.13 42.07
N GLY A 423 28.27 -13.36 41.01
CA GLY A 423 29.37 -13.66 40.08
C GLY A 423 29.05 -13.51 38.60
N SER A 424 29.58 -12.44 38.02
CA SER A 424 29.51 -11.94 36.65
C SER A 424 30.35 -12.71 35.59
N THR A 425 29.78 -12.77 34.36
CA THR A 425 30.44 -12.69 33.02
C THR A 425 31.36 -13.84 32.56
N PRO A 426 31.78 -13.86 31.27
CA PRO A 426 31.02 -14.10 30.04
C PRO A 426 31.62 -15.31 29.29
N THR A 427 31.16 -15.68 28.08
CA THR A 427 32.02 -16.16 26.95
C THR A 427 31.19 -16.74 25.79
N ILE A 428 31.57 -16.29 24.60
CA ILE A 428 31.25 -16.75 23.24
C ILE A 428 31.89 -18.13 22.99
N VAL A 429 31.19 -19.14 22.46
CA VAL A 429 31.75 -20.12 21.51
C VAL A 429 30.61 -20.68 20.63
N ALA A 430 30.92 -20.83 19.35
CA ALA A 430 30.15 -21.55 18.33
C ALA A 430 30.28 -23.10 18.49
N PRO A 431 30.24 -23.89 17.39
CA PRO A 431 29.21 -24.86 16.98
C PRO A 431 29.64 -26.31 17.41
N PRO A 432 29.13 -27.48 16.93
CA PRO A 432 28.94 -27.87 15.52
C PRO A 432 27.77 -28.85 15.21
N ALA A 433 27.65 -29.08 13.91
CA ALA A 433 26.91 -30.14 13.25
C ALA A 433 27.31 -31.56 13.70
N ALA A 434 26.36 -32.49 13.57
CA ALA A 434 26.59 -33.91 13.32
C ALA A 434 25.26 -34.54 12.80
N PRO A 435 25.24 -35.79 12.30
CA PRO A 435 24.84 -36.05 10.91
C PRO A 435 23.69 -37.04 10.77
N VAL A 436 23.29 -37.19 9.51
CA VAL A 436 22.62 -38.35 8.91
C VAL A 436 23.26 -39.70 9.27
N SER A 437 22.40 -40.68 9.55
CA SER A 437 22.46 -42.11 9.14
C SER A 437 21.04 -42.67 9.36
N ALA A 438 20.30 -43.03 8.30
CA ALA A 438 20.23 -44.38 7.71
C ALA A 438 20.14 -45.50 8.78
N ALA A 439 19.33 -46.54 8.71
CA ALA A 439 18.23 -47.03 7.87
C ALA A 439 18.01 -48.48 8.38
N SER A 440 16.78 -48.99 8.46
CA SER A 440 16.53 -50.45 8.43
C SER A 440 15.05 -50.71 8.17
N GLN A 441 14.73 -51.27 6.99
CA GLN A 441 14.41 -52.70 6.73
C GLN A 441 12.97 -53.06 7.12
N ALA A 442 12.19 -53.86 6.41
CA ALA A 442 12.38 -54.68 5.22
C ALA A 442 11.00 -55.23 4.77
N ALA A 443 11.03 -56.00 3.68
CA ALA A 443 10.11 -57.07 3.30
C ALA A 443 8.94 -56.70 2.36
N ALA A 444 9.12 -57.02 1.07
CA ALA A 444 8.44 -58.19 0.48
C ALA A 444 9.02 -58.43 -0.92
N ALA A 445 9.42 -59.67 -1.17
CA ALA A 445 9.90 -60.16 -2.45
C ALA A 445 8.73 -60.73 -3.26
N SER A 446 8.59 -60.31 -4.52
CA SER A 446 8.22 -61.15 -5.67
C SER A 446 8.19 -60.33 -6.96
N ASP A 447 8.52 -60.98 -8.07
CA ASP A 447 8.37 -60.54 -9.47
C ASP A 447 9.52 -59.73 -10.11
N ALA A 448 10.66 -60.41 -10.21
CA ALA A 448 11.53 -60.26 -11.37
C ALA A 448 10.97 -61.12 -12.51
N PHE A 449 10.54 -60.48 -13.61
CA PHE A 449 10.56 -60.90 -15.03
C PHE A 449 9.37 -60.30 -15.78
N ARG A 450 9.58 -59.14 -16.42
CA ARG A 450 9.06 -58.71 -17.75
C ARG A 450 8.91 -57.18 -17.82
N SER A 451 9.85 -56.54 -18.52
CA SER A 451 9.56 -55.44 -19.44
C SER A 451 10.86 -55.02 -20.12
N ARG A 452 11.30 -55.88 -21.05
CA ARG A 452 12.34 -55.56 -22.04
C ARG A 452 11.73 -54.85 -23.27
N ASP A 453 10.54 -54.28 -23.13
CA ASP A 453 9.68 -53.74 -24.20
C ASP A 453 9.51 -52.21 -24.17
N SER A 454 10.11 -51.49 -23.22
CA SER A 454 9.99 -50.02 -23.14
C SER A 454 10.91 -49.24 -24.09
N PHE A 455 11.70 -49.91 -24.94
CA PHE A 455 12.69 -49.27 -25.82
C PHE A 455 12.43 -49.42 -27.33
N ARG A 456 11.20 -49.74 -27.77
CA ARG A 456 10.89 -49.92 -29.21
C ARG A 456 9.84 -48.99 -29.83
N SER A 457 9.38 -47.95 -29.14
CA SER A 457 8.52 -46.92 -29.76
C SER A 457 9.24 -45.58 -29.92
N ARG A 458 10.21 -45.55 -30.83
CA ARG A 458 10.58 -44.32 -31.54
C ARG A 458 10.73 -44.67 -33.02
N GLY A 459 9.60 -44.73 -33.69
CA GLY A 459 9.49 -44.91 -35.14
C GLY A 459 8.77 -43.71 -35.74
N ARG A 460 9.54 -42.76 -36.26
CA ARG A 460 9.34 -42.09 -37.55
C ARG A 460 7.88 -41.73 -37.92
N GLU A 461 7.31 -40.76 -37.24
CA GLU A 461 6.15 -39.97 -37.67
C GLU A 461 6.38 -38.57 -37.09
N ASP A 462 6.92 -37.65 -37.89
CA ASP A 462 6.95 -36.17 -37.67
C ASP A 462 7.83 -35.44 -38.73
N ASP A 463 8.47 -36.16 -39.65
CA ASP A 463 8.85 -35.58 -40.94
C ASP A 463 7.68 -35.78 -41.91
N LEU A 464 6.72 -34.85 -41.90
CA LEU A 464 5.83 -34.42 -43.00
C LEU A 464 4.55 -33.79 -42.42
N GLN A 465 4.60 -32.49 -42.07
CA GLN A 465 3.61 -31.47 -42.42
C GLN A 465 4.10 -30.07 -42.07
#